data_AF-A0A453DT07-F1
#
_entry.id   AF-A0A453DT07-F1
#
_cell.length_a   1.000
_cell.length_b   1.000
_cell.length_c   1.000
_cell.angle_alpha   90.00
_cell.angle_beta   90.00
_cell.angle_gamma   90.00
#
_symmetry.space_group_name_H-M   'P 1'
#
loop_
_entity.id
_entity.type
_entity.pdbx_description
1 polymer ?
#
loop_
_entity_poly.entity_id
_entity_poly.type
_entity_poly.pdbx_seq_one_letter_code
_entity_poly.pdbx_strand_id
1 'polypeptide(L)'
;QWTLFIDLPVLEAATAGFSDGNLLGRGGFGPVYKGVMEGGQEIAVKRLSLESRQGLREFLNEVRLLLKVQHRNLVSLLGCCAAAGQKMLVYPYFPNGSLDHILFDREKRVQLDWPKRYQIILGLARGLLYLHEESPVKIIHKDIKASNVLLDDKLNPKISDFGMARLFLEDATHVNTFRISGT
;
A
#
# COMPACT_ATOMS: atom_id res chain seq x y z
N GLN A 1 -15.04 15.41 -10.67
CA GLN A 1 -13.75 16.09 -10.45
C GLN A 1 -13.02 15.28 -9.39
N TRP A 2 -11.96 14.54 -9.74
CA TRP A 2 -11.25 13.72 -8.76
C TRP A 2 -10.31 14.62 -7.97
N THR A 3 -10.61 14.87 -6.70
CA THR A 3 -9.70 15.57 -5.79
C THR A 3 -8.85 14.54 -5.06
N LEU A 4 -7.53 14.60 -5.27
CA LEU A 4 -6.56 13.74 -4.58
C LEU A 4 -6.62 13.92 -3.04
N PHE A 5 -6.94 15.14 -2.60
CA PHE A 5 -7.01 15.48 -1.19
C PHE A 5 -8.39 15.19 -0.62
N ILE A 6 -8.41 14.49 0.51
CA ILE A 6 -9.60 14.18 1.30
C ILE A 6 -9.49 14.94 2.62
N ASP A 7 -10.55 15.66 2.97
CA ASP A 7 -10.60 16.46 4.19
C ASP A 7 -10.58 15.57 5.44
N LEU A 8 -9.89 16.03 6.48
CA LEU A 8 -9.74 15.29 7.74
C LEU A 8 -11.10 14.89 8.36
N PRO A 9 -12.11 15.78 8.45
CA PRO A 9 -13.42 15.41 9.00
C PRO A 9 -14.11 14.26 8.26
N VAL A 10 -13.87 14.13 6.95
CA VAL A 10 -14.43 13.02 6.15
C VAL A 10 -13.80 11.69 6.58
N LEU A 11 -12.48 11.67 6.79
CA LEU A 11 -11.78 10.47 7.24
C LEU A 11 -12.07 10.15 8.72
N GLU A 12 -12.25 11.17 9.56
CA GLU A 12 -12.70 10.99 10.93
C GLU A 12 -14.08 10.34 10.98
N ALA A 13 -15.05 10.86 10.22
CA ALA A 13 -16.38 10.26 10.12
C ALA A 13 -16.32 8.82 9.60
N ALA A 14 -15.60 8.59 8.49
CA ALA A 14 -15.49 7.28 7.86
C ALA A 14 -14.87 6.21 8.78
N THR A 15 -13.97 6.61 9.68
CA THR A 15 -13.25 5.69 10.59
C THR A 15 -13.80 5.69 12.02
N ALA A 16 -14.94 6.34 12.26
CA ALA A 16 -15.51 6.55 13.60
C ALA A 16 -14.49 7.17 14.58
N GLY A 17 -13.83 8.24 14.15
CA GLY A 17 -12.82 8.97 14.91
C GLY A 17 -11.51 8.20 15.07
N PHE A 18 -11.13 7.37 14.10
CA PHE A 18 -9.98 6.46 14.20
C PHE A 18 -10.07 5.54 15.43
N SER A 19 -11.26 4.99 15.68
CA SER A 19 -11.54 4.07 16.78
C SER A 19 -10.63 2.83 16.73
N ASP A 20 -10.17 2.36 17.89
CA ASP A 20 -9.41 1.11 17.99
C ASP A 20 -10.21 -0.11 17.50
N GLY A 21 -11.55 -0.05 17.52
CA GLY A 21 -12.40 -1.08 16.92
C GLY A 21 -12.27 -1.18 15.39
N ASN A 22 -11.73 -0.14 14.75
CA ASN A 22 -11.44 -0.10 13.32
C ASN A 22 -9.96 -0.29 13.01
N LEU A 23 -9.10 -0.55 14.00
CA LEU A 23 -7.67 -0.74 13.78
C LEU A 23 -7.41 -2.05 13.04
N LEU A 24 -6.85 -1.96 11.83
CA LEU A 24 -6.45 -3.11 11.01
C LEU A 24 -5.07 -3.63 11.39
N GLY A 25 -4.20 -2.74 11.86
CA GLY A 25 -2.85 -3.10 12.29
C GLY A 25 -1.97 -1.87 12.54
N ARG A 26 -0.79 -2.12 13.11
CA ARG A 26 0.26 -1.11 13.30
C ARG A 26 1.55 -1.63 12.69
N GLY A 27 1.98 -0.99 11.61
CA GLY A 27 3.31 -1.24 11.02
C GLY A 27 4.33 -0.22 11.50
N GLY A 28 5.57 -0.33 11.03
CA GLY A 28 6.64 0.65 11.30
C GLY A 28 6.32 2.09 10.84
N PHE A 29 5.27 2.24 10.04
CA PHE A 29 4.84 3.51 9.45
C PHE A 29 3.66 4.16 10.18
N GLY A 30 3.08 3.48 11.17
CA GLY A 30 1.93 3.94 11.93
C GLY A 30 0.70 3.03 11.81
N PRO A 31 -0.41 3.41 12.47
CA PRO A 31 -1.64 2.64 12.46
C PRO A 31 -2.40 2.75 11.14
N VAL A 32 -3.04 1.65 10.75
CA VAL A 32 -3.96 1.57 9.61
C VAL A 32 -5.35 1.30 10.13
N TYR A 33 -6.33 2.11 9.74
CA TYR A 33 -7.72 1.98 10.15
C TYR A 33 -8.62 1.58 8.98
N LYS A 34 -9.61 0.74 9.24
CA LYS A 34 -10.74 0.53 8.34
C LYS A 34 -11.68 1.74 8.42
N GLY A 35 -12.24 2.13 7.30
CA GLY A 35 -13.32 3.11 7.27
C GLY A 35 -14.33 2.79 6.18
N VAL A 36 -15.47 3.45 6.25
CA VAL A 36 -16.53 3.38 5.24
C VAL A 36 -16.87 4.81 4.83
N MET A 37 -16.59 5.15 3.58
CA MET A 37 -16.93 6.46 3.02
C MET A 37 -18.44 6.58 2.81
N GLU A 38 -18.92 7.82 2.67
CA GLU A 38 -20.28 8.07 2.21
C GLU A 38 -20.54 7.36 0.87
N GLY A 39 -21.64 6.61 0.77
CA GLY A 39 -21.91 5.72 -0.37
C GLY A 39 -21.42 4.27 -0.19
N GLY A 40 -20.83 3.93 0.96
CA GLY A 40 -20.54 2.54 1.34
C GLY A 40 -19.20 1.97 0.85
N GLN A 41 -18.35 2.80 0.25
CA GLN A 41 -17.02 2.36 -0.17
C GLN A 41 -16.13 2.10 1.05
N GLU A 42 -15.69 0.85 1.23
CA GLU A 42 -14.74 0.48 2.28
C GLU A 42 -13.31 0.92 1.91
N ILE A 43 -12.65 1.56 2.87
CA ILE A 43 -11.31 2.11 2.72
C ILE A 43 -10.37 1.67 3.84
N ALA A 44 -9.07 1.73 3.56
CA ALA A 44 -8.01 1.63 4.54
C ALA A 44 -7.27 2.98 4.64
N VAL A 45 -7.22 3.54 5.84
CA VAL A 45 -6.56 4.82 6.14
C VAL A 45 -5.28 4.57 6.92
N LYS A 46 -4.13 4.69 6.23
CA LYS A 46 -2.79 4.58 6.83
C LYS A 46 -2.39 5.95 7.39
N ARG A 47 -2.38 6.10 8.71
CA ARG A 47 -1.90 7.31 9.38
C ARG A 47 -0.40 7.21 9.57
N LEU A 48 0.34 8.16 9.02
CA LEU A 48 1.80 8.12 9.07
C LEU A 48 2.31 8.80 10.34
N SER A 49 3.24 8.14 11.04
CA SER A 49 3.91 8.75 12.20
C SER A 49 4.77 9.93 11.76
N LEU A 50 4.51 11.11 12.33
CA LEU A 50 5.20 12.35 12.01
C LEU A 50 6.34 12.68 12.97
N GLU A 51 6.54 11.86 14.00
CA GLU A 51 7.66 12.01 14.94
C GLU A 51 9.02 11.78 14.27
N SER A 52 9.03 11.21 13.06
CA SER A 52 10.25 10.98 12.29
C SER A 52 10.28 11.74 10.96
N ARG A 53 11.45 12.24 10.58
CA ARG A 53 11.74 12.72 9.20
C ARG A 53 11.52 11.62 8.15
N GLN A 54 11.48 10.36 8.57
CA GLN A 54 11.26 9.21 7.70
C GLN A 54 9.80 9.15 7.21
N GLY A 55 8.82 9.25 8.12
CA GLY A 55 7.40 9.17 7.76
C GLY A 55 6.95 10.26 6.78
N LEU A 56 7.47 11.50 6.90
CA LEU A 56 7.20 12.56 5.92
C LEU A 56 7.73 12.22 4.52
N ARG A 57 8.92 11.65 4.44
CA ARG A 57 9.53 11.30 3.14
C ARG A 57 8.78 10.14 2.49
N GLU A 58 8.39 9.15 3.27
CA GLU A 58 7.61 8.01 2.78
C GLU A 58 6.23 8.45 2.29
N PHE A 59 5.54 9.34 3.03
CA PHE A 59 4.29 9.96 2.55
C PHE A 59 4.45 10.58 1.15
N LEU A 60 5.40 11.49 1.02
CA LEU A 60 5.62 12.20 -0.25
C LEU A 60 6.02 11.25 -1.37
N ASN A 61 6.79 10.21 -1.03
CA ASN A 61 7.24 9.21 -1.99
C ASN A 61 6.08 8.34 -2.47
N GLU A 62 5.24 7.82 -1.56
CA GLU A 62 4.05 7.05 -1.91
C GLU A 62 3.10 7.85 -2.79
N VAL A 63 2.75 9.08 -2.38
CA VAL A 63 1.87 9.97 -3.18
C VAL A 63 2.48 10.21 -4.56
N ARG A 64 3.76 10.59 -4.64
CA ARG A 64 4.42 10.92 -5.91
C ARG A 64 4.49 9.73 -6.86
N LEU A 65 4.73 8.53 -6.35
CA LEU A 65 4.91 7.32 -7.17
C LEU A 65 3.56 6.74 -7.58
N LEU A 66 2.62 6.56 -6.64
CA LEU A 66 1.32 5.97 -6.92
C LEU A 66 0.44 6.80 -7.85
N LEU A 67 0.69 8.11 -7.95
CA LEU A 67 0.05 8.96 -8.98
C LEU A 67 0.54 8.69 -10.41
N LYS A 68 1.69 8.02 -10.57
CA LYS A 68 2.30 7.74 -11.89
C LYS A 68 2.05 6.33 -12.39
N VAL A 69 1.54 5.46 -11.53
CA VAL A 69 1.37 4.04 -11.84
C VAL A 69 -0.05 3.60 -11.60
N GLN A 70 -0.56 2.78 -12.52
CA GLN A 70 -1.85 2.15 -12.38
C GLN A 70 -1.77 0.76 -13.02
N HIS A 71 -1.92 -0.27 -12.21
CA HIS A 71 -1.85 -1.65 -12.68
C HIS A 71 -2.67 -2.57 -11.77
N ARG A 72 -3.27 -3.62 -12.35
CA ARG A 72 -4.19 -4.53 -11.65
C ARG A 72 -3.56 -5.28 -10.48
N ASN A 73 -2.23 -5.41 -10.45
CA ASN A 73 -1.46 -6.07 -9.40
C ASN A 73 -0.70 -5.10 -8.49
N LEU A 74 -1.01 -3.82 -8.54
CA LEU A 74 -0.53 -2.81 -7.60
C LEU A 74 -1.73 -2.25 -6.82
N VAL A 75 -1.50 -1.78 -5.60
CA VAL A 75 -2.51 -0.95 -4.92
C VAL A 75 -2.64 0.38 -5.65
N SER A 76 -3.86 0.92 -5.68
CA SER A 76 -4.13 2.27 -6.19
C SER A 76 -4.45 3.19 -5.03
N LEU A 77 -3.85 4.37 -5.02
CA LEU A 77 -4.17 5.40 -4.03
C LEU A 77 -5.53 6.01 -4.39
N LEU A 78 -6.49 5.97 -3.47
CA LEU A 78 -7.77 6.66 -3.64
C LEU A 78 -7.64 8.16 -3.34
N GLY A 79 -6.81 8.50 -2.36
CA GLY A 79 -6.58 9.86 -1.94
C GLY A 79 -5.57 9.97 -0.81
N CYS A 80 -5.31 11.19 -0.36
CA CYS A 80 -4.50 11.46 0.81
C CYS A 80 -5.05 12.64 1.62
N CYS A 81 -4.67 12.72 2.89
CA CYS A 81 -4.98 13.86 3.75
C CYS A 81 -3.67 14.47 4.27
N ALA A 82 -3.59 15.80 4.25
CA ALA A 82 -2.45 16.57 4.75
C ALA A 82 -2.93 17.83 5.48
N ALA A 83 -3.72 17.66 6.53
CA ALA A 83 -4.34 18.75 7.29
C ALA A 83 -4.05 18.63 8.79
N ALA A 84 -4.06 19.76 9.52
CA ALA A 84 -3.88 19.82 10.98
C ALA A 84 -2.64 19.05 11.51
N GLY A 85 -1.55 19.07 10.74
CA GLY A 85 -0.35 18.32 11.10
C GLY A 85 -0.54 16.80 11.09
N GLN A 86 -1.54 16.27 10.38
CA GLN A 86 -1.72 14.85 10.11
C GLN A 86 -1.38 14.54 8.65
N LYS A 87 -0.84 13.34 8.38
CA LYS A 87 -0.63 12.84 7.02
C LYS A 87 -1.18 11.43 6.91
N MET A 88 -2.07 11.23 5.95
CA MET A 88 -2.77 9.97 5.78
C MET A 88 -2.83 9.57 4.31
N LEU A 89 -2.70 8.27 4.05
CA LEU A 89 -2.89 7.68 2.74
C LEU A 89 -4.15 6.81 2.77
N VAL A 90 -4.96 6.91 1.72
CA VAL A 90 -6.26 6.24 1.63
C VAL A 90 -6.24 5.27 0.46
N TYR A 91 -6.53 4.01 0.74
CA TYR A 91 -6.54 2.91 -0.22
C TYR A 91 -7.90 2.20 -0.20
N PRO A 92 -8.23 1.40 -1.22
CA PRO A 92 -9.31 0.44 -1.11
C PRO A 92 -9.04 -0.51 0.06
N TYR A 93 -10.10 -0.89 0.79
CA TYR A 93 -9.98 -1.95 1.78
C TYR A 93 -9.86 -3.31 1.09
N PHE A 94 -8.95 -4.14 1.59
CA PHE A 94 -8.70 -5.49 1.08
C PHE A 94 -9.06 -6.52 2.17
N PRO A 95 -10.21 -7.22 2.05
CA PRO A 95 -10.75 -8.03 3.15
C PRO A 95 -9.89 -9.25 3.49
N ASN A 96 -9.14 -9.77 2.52
CA ASN A 96 -8.22 -10.90 2.72
C ASN A 96 -6.87 -10.46 3.32
N GLY A 97 -6.66 -9.17 3.54
CA GLY A 97 -5.46 -8.64 4.19
C GLY A 97 -4.18 -8.91 3.39
N SER A 98 -3.06 -8.99 4.11
CA SER A 98 -1.75 -9.28 3.54
C SER A 98 -1.50 -10.78 3.38
N LEU A 99 -0.63 -11.13 2.43
CA LEU A 99 -0.33 -12.51 2.07
C LEU A 99 0.30 -13.28 3.24
N ASP A 100 1.12 -12.64 4.06
CA ASP A 100 1.71 -13.24 5.26
C ASP A 100 0.66 -13.67 6.30
N HIS A 101 -0.41 -12.90 6.48
CA HIS A 101 -1.53 -13.24 7.36
C HIS A 101 -2.26 -14.51 6.92
N ILE A 102 -2.20 -14.88 5.64
CA ILE A 102 -2.77 -16.13 5.14
C ILE A 102 -1.72 -17.24 5.14
N LEU A 103 -0.49 -16.96 4.68
CA LEU A 103 0.57 -17.96 4.54
C LEU A 103 1.01 -18.57 5.87
N PHE A 104 1.10 -17.76 6.92
CA PHE A 104 1.64 -18.18 8.21
C PHE A 104 0.56 -18.59 9.22
N ASP A 105 -0.71 -18.41 8.88
CA ASP A 105 -1.85 -18.89 9.67
C ASP A 105 -2.19 -20.33 9.26
N ARG A 106 -2.21 -21.25 10.25
CA ARG A 106 -2.41 -22.68 10.01
C ARG A 106 -3.77 -23.02 9.43
N GLU A 107 -4.80 -22.24 9.78
CA GLU A 107 -6.17 -22.45 9.35
C GLU A 107 -6.40 -21.74 8.01
N LYS A 108 -5.90 -20.52 7.84
CA LYS A 108 -6.12 -19.75 6.59
C LYS A 108 -5.30 -20.25 5.41
N ARG A 109 -4.10 -20.81 5.63
CA ARG A 109 -3.24 -21.29 4.54
C ARG A 109 -3.90 -22.33 3.62
N VAL A 110 -4.95 -23.02 4.08
CA VAL A 110 -5.71 -23.99 3.28
C VAL A 110 -6.46 -23.32 2.12
N GLN A 111 -6.71 -22.00 2.21
CA GLN A 111 -7.29 -21.19 1.14
C GLN A 111 -6.31 -20.99 -0.04
N LEU A 112 -5.02 -21.22 0.19
CA LEU A 112 -3.96 -21.08 -0.81
C LEU A 112 -3.47 -22.46 -1.24
N ASP A 113 -4.30 -23.15 -2.03
CA ASP A 113 -3.86 -24.32 -2.78
C ASP A 113 -2.77 -23.96 -3.81
N TRP A 114 -2.15 -24.97 -4.41
CA TRP A 114 -1.07 -24.73 -5.36
C TRP A 114 -1.48 -23.87 -6.56
N PRO A 115 -2.63 -24.13 -7.24
CA PRO A 115 -3.13 -23.24 -8.29
C PRO A 115 -3.25 -21.78 -7.84
N LYS A 116 -3.80 -21.50 -6.65
CA LYS A 116 -3.94 -20.13 -6.14
C LYS A 116 -2.58 -19.48 -5.87
N ARG A 117 -1.63 -20.21 -5.27
CA ARG A 117 -0.26 -19.72 -5.07
C ARG A 117 0.41 -19.37 -6.39
N TYR A 118 0.25 -20.20 -7.40
CA TYR A 118 0.80 -19.95 -8.72
C TYR A 118 0.21 -18.68 -9.36
N GLN A 119 -1.10 -18.45 -9.23
CA GLN A 119 -1.73 -17.20 -9.68
C GLN A 119 -1.20 -15.97 -8.94
N ILE A 120 -0.95 -16.09 -7.63
CA ILE A 120 -0.34 -15.02 -6.84
C ILE A 120 1.08 -14.72 -7.35
N ILE A 121 1.92 -15.74 -7.58
CA ILE A 121 3.27 -15.58 -8.12
C ILE A 121 3.23 -14.86 -9.49
N LEU A 122 2.35 -15.31 -10.39
CA LEU A 122 2.19 -14.67 -11.70
C LEU A 122 1.71 -13.22 -11.59
N GLY A 123 0.76 -12.92 -10.71
CA GLY A 123 0.30 -11.55 -10.47
C GLY A 123 1.41 -10.64 -9.93
N LEU A 124 2.23 -11.15 -9.02
CA LEU A 124 3.39 -10.42 -8.49
C LEU A 124 4.45 -10.17 -9.58
N ALA A 125 4.77 -11.19 -10.37
CA ALA A 125 5.70 -11.05 -11.49
C ALA A 125 5.22 -10.01 -12.50
N ARG A 126 3.92 -9.99 -12.84
CA ARG A 126 3.31 -8.96 -13.70
C ARG A 126 3.39 -7.56 -13.09
N GLY A 127 3.07 -7.44 -11.80
CA GLY A 127 3.20 -6.16 -11.09
C GLY A 127 4.63 -5.61 -11.09
N LEU A 128 5.62 -6.47 -10.89
CA LEU A 128 7.04 -6.10 -10.91
C LEU A 128 7.53 -5.77 -12.32
N LEU A 129 7.16 -6.57 -13.32
CA LEU A 129 7.48 -6.29 -14.73
C LEU A 129 6.95 -4.91 -15.13
N TYR A 130 5.71 -4.61 -14.77
CA TYR A 130 5.12 -3.30 -15.02
C TYR A 130 5.94 -2.17 -14.36
N LEU A 131 6.29 -2.30 -13.08
CA LEU A 131 7.09 -1.28 -12.39
C LEU A 131 8.48 -1.07 -13.02
N HIS A 132 9.10 -2.14 -13.51
CA HIS A 132 10.48 -2.09 -14.00
C HIS A 132 10.60 -1.68 -15.47
N GLU A 133 9.65 -2.08 -16.33
CA GLU A 133 9.80 -1.94 -17.78
C GLU A 133 8.60 -1.31 -18.49
N GLU A 134 7.36 -1.48 -18.00
CA GLU A 134 6.16 -1.10 -18.78
C GLU A 134 5.50 0.20 -18.30
N SER A 135 5.79 0.65 -17.08
CA SER A 135 5.21 1.88 -16.53
C SER A 135 5.91 3.14 -17.08
N PRO A 136 5.24 4.31 -17.07
CA PRO A 136 5.82 5.55 -17.62
C PRO A 136 7.10 6.04 -16.93
N VAL A 137 7.44 5.45 -15.79
CA VAL A 137 8.66 5.72 -15.04
C VAL A 137 9.18 4.42 -14.44
N LYS A 138 10.47 4.11 -14.57
CA LYS A 138 11.02 2.91 -13.92
C LYS A 138 11.04 3.09 -12.41
N ILE A 139 10.44 2.14 -11.68
CA ILE A 139 10.34 2.18 -10.21
C ILE A 139 10.93 0.89 -9.63
N ILE A 140 11.91 1.04 -8.74
CA ILE A 140 12.38 -0.07 -7.90
C ILE A 140 11.67 0.01 -6.55
N HIS A 141 10.91 -1.03 -6.19
CA HIS A 141 10.13 -1.06 -4.95
C HIS A 141 10.99 -1.12 -3.68
N LYS A 142 12.04 -1.95 -3.68
CA LYS A 142 13.01 -2.18 -2.59
C LYS A 142 12.48 -2.75 -1.26
N ASP A 143 11.22 -3.15 -1.19
CA ASP A 143 10.64 -3.74 0.03
C ASP A 143 9.55 -4.77 -0.32
N ILE A 144 9.88 -5.67 -1.26
CA ILE A 144 8.98 -6.76 -1.66
C ILE A 144 9.09 -7.88 -0.62
N LYS A 145 7.99 -8.09 0.10
CA LYS A 145 7.82 -9.13 1.12
C LYS A 145 6.34 -9.47 1.27
N ALA A 146 6.02 -10.61 1.90
CA ALA A 146 4.65 -11.11 1.99
C ALA A 146 3.70 -10.14 2.73
N SER A 147 4.17 -9.39 3.73
CA SER A 147 3.36 -8.37 4.42
C SER A 147 2.98 -7.18 3.53
N ASN A 148 3.73 -6.95 2.45
CA ASN A 148 3.52 -5.85 1.50
C ASN A 148 2.75 -6.31 0.25
N VAL A 149 2.21 -7.53 0.25
CA VAL A 149 1.33 -8.05 -0.79
C VAL A 149 -0.07 -8.19 -0.20
N LEU A 150 -0.99 -7.30 -0.58
CA LEU A 150 -2.39 -7.39 -0.20
C LEU A 150 -3.17 -8.29 -1.14
N LEU A 151 -4.26 -8.86 -0.67
CA LEU A 151 -5.12 -9.76 -1.44
C LEU A 151 -6.52 -9.17 -1.55
N ASP A 152 -7.02 -9.02 -2.78
CA ASP A 152 -8.40 -8.63 -3.01
C ASP A 152 -9.40 -9.75 -2.67
N ASP A 153 -10.69 -9.46 -2.80
CA ASP A 153 -11.82 -10.36 -2.53
C ASP A 153 -11.70 -11.72 -3.23
N LYS A 154 -10.99 -11.77 -4.38
CA LYS A 154 -10.78 -12.98 -5.19
C LYS A 154 -9.40 -13.62 -4.97
N LEU A 155 -8.66 -13.14 -3.98
CA LEU A 155 -7.28 -13.52 -3.66
C LEU A 155 -6.29 -13.18 -4.78
N ASN A 156 -6.52 -12.12 -5.55
CA ASN A 156 -5.51 -11.61 -6.47
C ASN A 156 -4.53 -10.69 -5.72
N PRO A 157 -3.23 -10.75 -6.04
CA PRO A 157 -2.22 -9.97 -5.35
C PRO A 157 -2.20 -8.50 -5.78
N LYS A 158 -1.97 -7.61 -4.81
CA LYS A 158 -1.71 -6.19 -4.95
C LYS A 158 -0.42 -5.84 -4.21
N ILE A 159 0.62 -5.47 -4.94
CA ILE A 159 1.85 -4.94 -4.35
C ILE A 159 1.55 -3.59 -3.71
N SER A 160 1.98 -3.40 -2.47
CA SER A 160 1.69 -2.25 -1.62
C SER A 160 2.96 -1.73 -0.93
N ASP A 161 2.84 -0.59 -0.25
CA ASP A 161 3.91 0.01 0.58
C ASP A 161 5.11 0.54 -0.23
N PHE A 162 4.83 1.58 -1.02
CA PHE A 162 5.82 2.25 -1.88
C PHE A 162 6.68 3.27 -1.12
N GLY A 163 6.60 3.33 0.21
CA GLY A 163 7.31 4.33 1.03
C GLY A 163 8.81 4.32 0.76
N MET A 164 9.37 3.15 0.52
CA MET A 164 10.79 2.97 0.22
C MET A 164 11.13 3.01 -1.27
N ALA A 165 10.16 2.96 -2.17
CA ALA A 165 10.40 2.84 -3.60
C ALA A 165 11.20 4.02 -4.19
N ARG A 166 11.86 3.83 -5.33
CA ARG A 166 12.68 4.87 -5.97
C ARG A 166 12.42 4.90 -7.46
N LEU A 167 12.38 6.11 -8.01
CA LEU A 167 12.52 6.31 -9.45
C LEU A 167 13.94 5.89 -9.85
N PHE A 168 14.01 5.14 -10.94
CA PHE A 168 15.24 4.75 -11.58
C PHE A 168 15.34 5.53 -12.89
N LEU A 169 16.46 6.24 -13.09
CA LEU A 169 16.69 6.97 -14.34
C LEU A 169 17.02 5.95 -15.44
N GLU A 170 16.44 6.13 -16.63
CA GLU A 170 16.47 5.13 -17.72
C GLU A 170 17.88 4.71 -18.15
N ASP A 171 18.88 5.59 -18.01
CA ASP A 171 20.28 5.34 -18.42
C ASP A 171 21.19 4.84 -17.29
N ALA A 172 20.69 4.75 -16.05
CA ALA A 172 21.49 4.30 -14.93
C ALA A 172 21.53 2.76 -14.89
N THR A 173 22.70 2.14 -14.82
CA THR A 173 22.80 0.67 -14.57
C THR A 173 22.92 0.33 -13.09
N HIS A 174 23.23 1.34 -12.25
CA HIS A 174 23.49 1.20 -10.83
C HIS A 174 22.90 2.39 -10.08
N VAL A 175 22.33 2.14 -8.90
CA VAL A 175 21.89 3.19 -7.96
C VAL A 175 22.49 2.91 -6.59
N ASN A 176 23.28 3.85 -6.09
CA ASN A 176 23.79 3.78 -4.73
C ASN A 176 22.66 4.12 -3.74
N THR A 177 22.46 3.24 -2.76
CA THR A 177 21.59 3.52 -1.61
C THR A 177 22.44 3.56 -0.35
N PHE A 178 22.48 4.73 0.30
CA PHE A 178 23.06 4.88 1.64
C PHE A 178 22.11 4.41 2.75
N ARG A 179 20.90 3.96 2.38
CA ARG A 179 19.94 3.36 3.30
C ARG A 179 19.83 1.87 3.02
N ILE A 180 20.20 1.09 4.03
CA ILE A 180 19.90 -0.32 4.14
C ILE A 180 18.68 -0.40 5.05
N SER A 181 17.61 -1.03 4.57
CA SER A 181 16.40 -1.26 5.34
C SER A 181 15.81 -2.58 4.88
N GLY A 182 15.45 -3.41 5.84
CA GLY A 182 15.03 -4.79 5.68
C GLY A 182 14.87 -5.37 7.09
N THR A 183 14.09 -6.43 7.21
CA THR A 183 13.90 -7.21 8.44
C THR A 183 14.67 -8.50 8.36
#